data_AF-A0A930S838-F1
#
_entry.id   AF-A0A930S838-F1
#
_cell.length_a   1.000
_cell.length_b   1.000
_cell.length_c   1.000
_cell.angle_alpha   90.00
_cell.angle_beta   90.00
_cell.angle_gamma   90.00
#
_symmetry.space_group_name_H-M   'P 1'
#
loop_
_entity.id
_entity.type
_entity.pdbx_description
1 polymer ?
#
loop_
_entity_poly.entity_id
_entity_poly.type
_entity_poly.pdbx_seq_one_letter_code
_entity_poly.pdbx_strand_id
1 'polypeptide(L)' 'MRKSFYTWLMAQRNPKSNEPVAILADLAFEDSTFPKHTDDFEEVSRYLEDQASFSFNLGQFDQIWEDYLAH' A
#
# COMPACT_ATOMS: atom_id res chain seq x y z
N MET A 1 -8.69 4.93 -17.11
CA MET A 1 -7.59 4.13 -16.53
C MET A 1 -7.42 4.60 -15.11
N ARG A 2 -7.61 3.69 -14.15
CA ARG A 2 -7.34 3.98 -12.73
C ARG A 2 -5.83 4.13 -12.56
N LYS A 3 -5.39 4.98 -11.64
CA LYS A 3 -3.96 5.06 -11.28
C LYS A 3 -3.58 3.77 -10.55
N SER A 4 -2.35 3.29 -10.68
CA SER A 4 -1.90 2.15 -9.88
C SER A 4 -2.04 2.45 -8.39
N PHE A 5 -2.21 1.40 -7.59
CA PHE A 5 -2.31 1.51 -6.13
C PHE A 5 -1.11 2.26 -5.56
N TYR A 6 0.11 1.93 -6.01
CA TYR A 6 1.33 2.62 -5.61
C TYR A 6 1.30 4.13 -5.89
N THR A 7 0.82 4.55 -7.06
CA THR A 7 0.77 5.97 -7.41
C THR A 7 -0.18 6.75 -6.49
N TRP A 8 -1.33 6.15 -6.16
CA TRP A 8 -2.25 6.74 -5.19
C TRP A 8 -1.65 6.73 -3.77
N LEU A 9 -1.02 5.64 -3.37
CA LEU A 9 -0.41 5.47 -2.05
C LEU A 9 0.71 6.50 -1.80
N MET A 10 1.51 6.85 -2.82
CA MET A 10 2.53 7.89 -2.71
C MET A 10 1.96 9.29 -2.41
N ALA A 11 0.71 9.57 -2.78
CA ALA A 11 0.05 10.83 -2.42
C ALA A 11 -0.34 10.88 -0.94
N GLN A 12 -0.47 9.73 -0.28
CA GLN A 12 -0.81 9.60 1.15
C GLN A 12 0.42 9.60 2.07
N ARG A 13 1.62 9.59 1.48
CA ARG A 13 2.89 9.52 2.22
C ARG A 13 3.08 10.74 3.10
N ASN A 14 3.29 10.51 4.40
CA ASN A 14 3.54 11.57 5.37
C ASN A 14 4.43 11.04 6.51
N PRO A 15 5.74 11.32 6.50
CA PRO A 15 6.69 10.79 7.49
C PRO A 15 6.44 11.22 8.95
N LYS A 16 5.53 12.17 9.18
CA LYS A 16 5.14 12.65 10.51
C LYS A 16 3.81 12.05 10.99
N SER A 17 3.12 11.31 10.13
CA SER A 17 1.84 10.68 10.43
C SER A 17 2.06 9.25 10.92
N ASN A 18 1.26 8.83 11.90
CA ASN A 18 1.20 7.43 12.34
C ASN A 18 -0.03 6.71 11.76
N GLU A 19 -0.72 7.33 10.80
CA GLU A 19 -1.84 6.69 10.11
C GLU A 19 -1.35 5.47 9.32
N PRO A 20 -2.09 4.35 9.32
CA PRO A 20 -1.68 3.13 8.63
C PRO A 20 -1.35 3.34 7.15
N VAL A 21 -2.11 4.18 6.45
CA VAL A 21 -1.88 4.50 5.04
C VAL A 21 -0.54 5.21 4.81
N ALA A 22 -0.14 6.10 5.72
CA ALA A 22 1.14 6.81 5.63
C ALA A 22 2.31 5.86 5.91
N ILE A 23 2.15 4.96 6.90
CA ILE A 23 3.13 3.92 7.22
C ILE A 23 3.30 2.98 6.03
N LEU A 24 2.21 2.48 5.44
CA LEU A 24 2.26 1.60 4.27
C LEU A 24 2.89 2.32 3.07
N ALA A 25 2.60 3.62 2.89
CA ALA A 25 3.21 4.42 1.84
C ALA A 25 4.73 4.58 2.01
N ASP A 26 5.21 4.80 3.24
CA ASP A 26 6.64 4.86 3.52
C ASP A 26 7.32 3.50 3.27
N LEU A 27 6.73 2.40 3.76
CA LEU A 27 7.26 1.06 3.55
C LEU A 27 7.31 0.69 2.05
N ALA A 28 6.24 0.95 1.30
CA ALA A 28 6.20 0.71 -0.14
C ALA A 28 7.16 1.62 -0.92
N PHE A 29 7.44 2.83 -0.42
CA PHE A 29 8.41 3.74 -1.02
C PHE A 29 9.85 3.22 -0.86
N GLU A 30 10.19 2.73 0.34
CA GLU A 30 11.51 2.17 0.65
C GLU A 30 11.76 0.81 -0.02
N ASP A 31 10.70 0.08 -0.32
CA ASP A 31 10.76 -1.22 -0.98
C ASP A 31 10.83 -1.09 -2.51
N SER A 32 12.03 -1.33 -3.06
CA SER A 32 12.25 -1.34 -4.51
C SER A 32 11.50 -2.44 -5.26
N THR A 33 11.10 -3.51 -4.56
CA THR A 33 10.42 -4.69 -5.13
C THR A 33 8.89 -4.61 -5.08
N PHE A 34 8.34 -3.58 -4.43
CA PHE A 34 6.89 -3.36 -4.37
C PHE A 34 6.27 -3.24 -5.78
N PRO A 35 5.11 -3.86 -6.07
CA PRO A 35 4.48 -3.80 -7.38
C PRO A 35 3.91 -2.40 -7.67
N LYS A 36 4.64 -1.59 -8.46
CA LYS A 36 4.31 -0.16 -8.70
C LYS A 36 3.27 0.10 -9.79
N HIS A 37 3.04 -0.88 -10.64
CA HIS A 37 2.27 -0.74 -11.88
C HIS A 37 1.03 -1.62 -11.92
N THR A 38 0.46 -1.91 -10.75
CA THR A 38 -0.77 -2.72 -10.61
C THR A 38 -1.85 -1.97 -9.84
N ASP A 39 -3.09 -2.26 -10.18
CA ASP A 39 -4.29 -1.94 -9.41
C ASP A 39 -5.07 -3.20 -8.98
N ASP A 40 -4.44 -4.38 -9.12
CA ASP A 40 -4.99 -5.68 -8.76
C ASP A 40 -4.82 -5.95 -7.24
N PHE A 41 -5.93 -6.29 -6.57
CA PHE A 41 -5.94 -6.50 -5.13
C PHE A 41 -5.14 -7.75 -4.75
N GLU A 42 -5.40 -8.87 -5.43
CA GLU A 42 -4.75 -10.14 -5.17
C GLU A 42 -3.23 -10.06 -5.35
N GLU A 43 -2.74 -9.30 -6.35
CA GLU A 43 -1.32 -9.07 -6.56
C GLU A 43 -0.66 -8.33 -5.38
N VAL A 44 -1.30 -7.25 -4.90
CA VAL A 44 -0.78 -6.46 -3.78
C VAL A 44 -0.94 -7.20 -2.45
N SER A 45 -2.08 -7.85 -2.20
CA SER A 45 -2.33 -8.64 -0.98
C SER A 45 -1.31 -9.77 -0.86
N ARG A 46 -1.11 -10.53 -1.94
CA ARG A 46 -0.13 -11.62 -1.96
C ARG A 46 1.28 -11.09 -1.72
N TYR A 47 1.65 -9.96 -2.31
CA TYR A 47 2.95 -9.35 -2.05
C TYR A 47 3.14 -9.03 -0.56
N LEU A 48 2.13 -8.44 0.08
CA LEU A 48 2.18 -8.07 1.50
C LEU A 48 2.18 -9.30 2.43
N GLU A 49 1.50 -10.38 2.04
CA GLU A 49 1.47 -11.66 2.76
C GLU A 49 2.79 -12.44 2.63
N ASP A 50 3.34 -12.53 1.41
CA ASP A 50 4.55 -13.31 1.09
C ASP A 50 5.82 -12.63 1.63
N GLN A 51 5.84 -11.30 1.67
CA GLN A 51 6.86 -10.53 2.37
C GLN A 51 6.62 -10.68 3.88
N ALA A 52 6.89 -11.87 4.44
CA ALA A 52 6.74 -12.25 5.85
C ALA A 52 7.44 -11.31 6.87
N SER A 53 8.10 -10.26 6.39
CA SER A 53 8.81 -9.21 7.15
C SER A 53 8.08 -7.85 7.15
N PHE A 54 7.01 -7.67 6.37
CA PHE A 54 6.15 -6.49 6.51
C PHE A 54 5.48 -6.59 7.88
N SER A 55 5.99 -5.84 8.86
CA SER A 55 5.40 -5.73 10.21
C SER A 55 4.06 -4.96 10.19
N PHE A 56 3.45 -4.85 9.02
CA PHE A 56 2.23 -4.11 8.79
C PHE A 56 1.02 -5.00 9.05
N ASN A 57 0.00 -4.45 9.67
CA ASN A 57 -1.21 -5.20 9.98
C ASN A 57 -2.08 -5.31 8.72
N LEU A 58 -2.24 -6.53 8.19
CA LEU A 58 -3.07 -6.77 6.99
C LEU A 58 -4.53 -6.34 7.16
N GLY A 59 -5.09 -6.34 8.38
CA GLY A 59 -6.43 -5.79 8.61
C GLY A 59 -6.53 -4.28 8.39
N GLN A 60 -5.40 -3.55 8.44
CA GLN A 60 -5.35 -2.14 8.06
C GLN A 60 -5.21 -1.97 6.54
N PHE A 61 -4.63 -2.95 5.85
CA PHE A 61 -4.49 -2.93 4.39
C PHE A 61 -5.87 -2.99 3.71
N ASP A 62 -6.78 -3.84 4.18
CA ASP A 62 -8.15 -3.92 3.63
C ASP A 62 -8.84 -2.55 3.61
N GLN A 63 -8.75 -1.81 4.73
CA GLN A 63 -9.35 -0.47 4.82
C GLN A 63 -8.69 0.54 3.87
N ILE A 64 -7.35 0.49 3.75
CA ILE A 64 -6.60 1.34 2.82
C ILE A 64 -6.97 1.04 1.38
N TRP A 65 -7.21 -0.23 1.06
CA TRP A 65 -7.65 -0.65 -0.26
C TRP A 65 -9.03 -0.10 -0.59
N GLU A 66 -9.97 -0.15 0.36
CA GLU A 66 -11.29 0.49 0.18
C GLU A 66 -11.18 2.00 -0.06
N ASP A 67 -10.31 2.71 0.67
CA ASP A 67 -10.06 4.14 0.47
C ASP A 67 -9.50 4.43 -0.93
N TYR A 68 -8.61 3.56 -1.41
CA TYR A 68 -8.12 3.61 -2.79
C TYR A 68 -9.26 3.35 -3.79
N LEU A 69 -10.15 2.40 -3.52
CA LEU A 69 -11.31 2.09 -4.36
C LEU A 69 -12.33 3.23 -4.42
N ALA A 70 -12.44 4.03 -3.37
CA ALA A 70 -13.34 5.19 -3.27
C ALA A 70 -12.79 6.47 -3.95
N HIS A 71 -11.51 6.47 -4.35
CA HIS A 71 -10.80 7.61 -4.96
C HIS A 71 -10.66 7.45 -6.48
#